data_AF-A0A8S1L289-F1
#
_entry.id   AF-A0A8S1L289-F1
#
_cell.length_a   1.000
_cell.length_b   1.000
_cell.length_c   1.000
_cell.angle_alpha   90.00
_cell.angle_beta   90.00
_cell.angle_gamma   90.00
#
_symmetry.space_group_name_H-M   'P 1'
#
loop_
_entity.id
_entity.type
_entity.pdbx_description
1 polymer ?
#
loop_
_entity_poly.entity_id
_entity_poly.type
_entity_poly.pdbx_seq_one_letter_code
_entity_poly.pdbx_strand_id
1 'polypeptide(L)'
;MQGQKIEYVKQILHSILTNLREQDRLCLISFNNEGKLLTGLQKVTPETQEYFAFVIDDLQCIGTTQLWKGTEVAFDVINQRKNKNNWARILIFSDGQDEIALTKIRKQLEYNYDIFTIDSFGFSNSNANKRLSAITNLRFGKHYIITDEQQVFKCLEEAFANFPFNLWDDVTITISTNSQNIPFDKIMITEIHSEGWVELQNQHQYQITIPNLEIGESFLFPIELAFQKFNDNIIDKSKPVSLLKGKIEMQNSITGKRMIKNVDLDAIFLYENDSNTLDFNTYFNCKQSPLVIWVCDQQQTQFNRKSYFELICENLQLKWQLQQQRIKQLYDEEPS
;
A
#
# COMPACT_ATOMS: atom_id res chain seq x y z
N MET A 1 27.53 3.33 1.24
CA MET A 1 27.44 2.15 0.33
C MET A 1 28.78 1.45 0.06
N GLN A 2 29.91 1.90 0.62
CA GLN A 2 31.22 1.28 0.37
C GLN A 2 31.34 -0.16 0.89
N GLY A 3 32.33 -0.90 0.37
CA GLY A 3 32.66 -2.26 0.80
C GLY A 3 31.61 -3.28 0.34
N GLN A 4 31.29 -4.25 1.18
CA GLN A 4 30.40 -5.36 0.83
C GLN A 4 28.99 -4.93 0.38
N LYS A 5 28.52 -3.76 0.82
CA LYS A 5 27.18 -3.27 0.48
C LYS A 5 27.02 -3.01 -1.03
N ILE A 6 28.03 -2.44 -1.70
CA ILE A 6 27.95 -2.23 -3.15
C ILE A 6 28.03 -3.55 -3.91
N GLU A 7 28.77 -4.54 -3.39
CA GLU A 7 28.82 -5.88 -3.98
C GLU A 7 27.45 -6.57 -3.89
N TYR A 8 26.74 -6.44 -2.76
CA TYR A 8 25.35 -6.92 -2.66
C TYR A 8 24.41 -6.22 -3.65
N VAL A 9 24.57 -4.91 -3.88
CA VAL A 9 23.79 -4.21 -4.91
C VAL A 9 24.06 -4.78 -6.29
N LYS A 10 25.33 -5.00 -6.66
CA LYS A 10 25.71 -5.59 -7.94
C LYS A 10 25.11 -6.99 -8.10
N GLN A 11 25.22 -7.83 -7.08
CA GLN A 11 24.61 -9.17 -7.08
C GLN A 11 23.10 -9.13 -7.30
N ILE A 12 22.40 -8.22 -6.61
CA ILE A 12 20.95 -8.05 -6.80
C ILE A 12 20.65 -7.58 -8.22
N LEU A 13 21.33 -6.53 -8.71
CA LEU A 13 21.08 -5.99 -10.06
C LEU A 13 21.36 -7.01 -11.16
N HIS A 14 22.40 -7.84 -11.03
CA HIS A 14 22.67 -8.94 -11.95
C HIS A 14 21.57 -9.99 -11.93
N SER A 15 21.07 -10.36 -10.74
CA SER A 15 19.93 -11.28 -10.61
C SER A 15 18.66 -10.71 -11.24
N ILE A 16 18.41 -9.40 -11.06
CA ILE A 16 17.29 -8.73 -11.74
C ILE A 16 17.47 -8.85 -13.25
N LEU A 17 18.65 -8.48 -13.76
CA LEU A 17 18.96 -8.48 -15.17
C LEU A 17 18.78 -9.85 -15.83
N THR A 18 19.13 -10.95 -15.14
CA THR A 18 18.95 -12.32 -15.67
C THR A 18 17.50 -12.81 -15.63
N ASN A 19 16.66 -12.23 -14.77
CA ASN A 19 15.24 -12.59 -14.66
C ASN A 19 14.30 -11.71 -15.54
N LEU A 20 14.81 -10.62 -16.10
CA LEU A 20 14.05 -9.78 -17.03
C LEU A 20 13.89 -10.45 -18.40
N ARG A 21 12.72 -10.30 -19.01
CA ARG A 21 12.41 -10.81 -20.35
C ARG A 21 12.74 -9.76 -21.40
N GLU A 22 12.84 -10.16 -22.66
CA GLU A 22 13.18 -9.25 -23.77
C GLU A 22 12.21 -8.08 -23.98
N GLN A 23 10.96 -8.23 -23.56
CA GLN A 23 9.96 -7.16 -23.58
C GLN A 23 10.09 -6.18 -22.41
N ASP A 24 10.75 -6.58 -21.33
CA ASP A 24 10.90 -5.76 -20.13
C ASP A 24 11.93 -4.66 -20.39
N ARG A 25 11.80 -3.54 -19.68
CA ARG A 25 12.64 -2.36 -19.86
C ARG A 25 13.38 -2.04 -18.57
N LEU A 26 14.66 -1.72 -18.69
CA LEU A 26 15.52 -1.37 -17.56
C LEU A 26 16.15 0.00 -17.77
N CYS A 27 16.34 0.71 -16.67
CA CYS A 27 17.02 1.99 -16.59
C CYS A 27 17.86 1.96 -15.31
N LEU A 28 19.15 2.29 -15.41
CA LEU A 28 20.05 2.37 -14.27
C LEU A 28 20.34 3.84 -13.97
N ILE A 29 20.15 4.20 -12.70
CA ILE A 29 20.39 5.55 -12.19
C ILE A 29 21.30 5.39 -10.98
N SER A 30 22.42 6.11 -10.97
CA SER A 30 23.22 6.28 -9.76
C SER A 30 22.86 7.59 -9.09
N PHE A 31 23.08 7.65 -7.78
CA PHE A 31 22.94 8.90 -7.05
C PHE A 31 23.99 9.01 -5.96
N ASN A 32 24.40 10.25 -5.72
CA ASN A 32 25.27 10.66 -4.63
C ASN A 32 24.90 12.09 -4.21
N ASN A 33 25.75 13.10 -4.42
CA ASN A 33 25.40 14.51 -4.37
C ASN A 33 24.61 14.99 -5.61
N GLU A 34 24.47 14.17 -6.63
CA GLU A 34 23.62 14.37 -7.80
C GLU A 34 22.95 13.06 -8.21
N GLY A 35 21.94 13.14 -9.09
CA GLY A 35 21.34 11.97 -9.73
C GLY A 35 21.85 11.88 -11.15
N LYS A 36 22.32 10.70 -11.57
CA LYS A 36 22.88 10.48 -12.90
C LYS A 36 22.22 9.30 -13.59
N LEU A 37 21.69 9.55 -14.77
CA LEU A 37 21.24 8.51 -15.68
C LEU A 37 22.46 7.76 -16.24
N LEU A 38 22.61 6.49 -15.87
CA LEU A 38 23.70 5.64 -16.37
C LEU A 38 23.32 4.98 -17.69
N THR A 39 22.05 4.62 -17.84
CA THR A 39 21.48 4.05 -19.06
C THR A 39 20.11 4.65 -19.33
N GLY A 40 19.74 4.77 -20.61
CA GLY A 40 18.36 5.12 -20.97
C GLY A 40 17.39 3.98 -20.67
N LEU A 41 16.10 4.30 -20.50
CA LEU A 41 15.06 3.28 -20.37
C LEU A 41 14.88 2.52 -21.68
N GLN A 42 15.44 1.32 -21.76
CA GLN A 42 15.46 0.49 -22.97
C GLN A 42 15.13 -0.97 -22.66
N LYS A 43 14.73 -1.71 -23.70
CA LYS A 43 14.41 -3.14 -23.58
C LYS A 43 15.65 -3.95 -23.22
N VAL A 44 15.46 -5.06 -22.49
CA VAL A 44 16.54 -6.00 -22.15
C VAL A 44 16.66 -7.08 -23.22
N THR A 45 17.22 -6.71 -24.36
CA THR A 45 17.64 -7.65 -25.42
C THR A 45 18.99 -8.29 -25.09
N PRO A 46 19.38 -9.42 -25.73
CA PRO A 46 20.70 -10.02 -25.55
C PRO A 46 21.86 -9.02 -25.73
N GLU A 47 21.76 -8.14 -26.72
CA GLU A 47 22.76 -7.10 -27.01
C GLU A 47 22.87 -6.06 -25.89
N THR A 48 21.72 -5.57 -25.39
CA THR A 48 21.69 -4.59 -24.31
C THR A 48 22.02 -5.18 -22.95
N GLN A 49 21.84 -6.50 -22.77
CA GLN A 49 22.07 -7.18 -21.51
C GLN A 49 23.55 -7.11 -21.11
N GLU A 50 24.47 -7.34 -22.05
CA GLU A 50 25.91 -7.18 -21.83
C GLU A 50 26.27 -5.73 -21.44
N TYR A 51 25.63 -4.75 -22.09
CA TYR A 51 25.83 -3.34 -21.76
C TYR A 51 25.35 -3.00 -20.34
N PHE A 52 24.17 -3.48 -19.92
CA PHE A 52 23.70 -3.30 -18.55
C PHE A 52 24.62 -3.99 -17.54
N ALA A 53 25.09 -5.21 -17.82
CA ALA A 53 26.01 -5.94 -16.96
C ALA A 53 27.31 -5.14 -16.75
N PHE A 54 27.90 -4.61 -17.83
CA PHE A 54 29.08 -3.75 -17.77
C PHE A 54 28.84 -2.50 -16.88
N VAL A 55 27.71 -1.82 -17.05
CA VAL A 55 27.38 -0.63 -16.24
C VAL A 55 27.18 -0.98 -14.76
N ILE A 56 26.60 -2.15 -14.46
CA ILE A 56 26.46 -2.65 -13.08
C ILE A 56 27.83 -2.91 -12.46
N ASP A 57 28.74 -3.55 -13.19
CA ASP A 57 30.08 -3.88 -12.70
C ASP A 57 30.93 -2.63 -12.43
N ASP A 58 30.73 -1.55 -13.20
CA ASP A 58 31.40 -0.26 -13.04
C ASP A 58 30.81 0.61 -11.91
N LEU A 59 29.77 0.16 -11.19
CA LEU A 59 29.22 0.94 -10.08
C LEU A 59 30.27 1.16 -8.98
N GLN A 60 30.44 2.44 -8.61
CA GLN A 60 31.39 2.90 -7.61
C GLN A 60 30.71 3.77 -6.55
N CYS A 61 31.22 3.69 -5.32
CA CYS A 61 30.74 4.50 -4.20
C CYS A 61 31.55 5.78 -4.05
N ILE A 62 31.01 6.90 -4.52
CA ILE A 62 31.65 8.22 -4.44
C ILE A 62 30.67 9.28 -3.93
N GLY A 63 31.18 10.29 -3.23
CA GLY A 63 30.41 11.46 -2.80
C GLY A 63 29.57 11.25 -1.53
N THR A 64 28.55 12.09 -1.38
CA THR A 64 27.57 12.07 -0.27
C THR A 64 26.27 11.40 -0.71
N THR A 65 25.25 11.36 0.16
CA THR A 65 23.97 10.70 -0.12
C THR A 65 22.84 11.72 -0.20
N GLN A 66 22.34 11.99 -1.42
CA GLN A 66 21.14 12.76 -1.70
C GLN A 66 20.17 11.89 -2.52
N LEU A 67 19.40 11.06 -1.83
CA LEU A 67 18.47 10.11 -2.46
C LEU A 67 17.43 10.82 -3.33
N TRP A 68 16.95 11.98 -2.89
CA TRP A 68 15.95 12.75 -3.62
C TRP A 68 16.43 13.23 -5.00
N LYS A 69 17.75 13.32 -5.24
CA LYS A 69 18.33 13.62 -6.55
C LYS A 69 18.23 12.42 -7.50
N GLY A 70 18.41 11.21 -6.98
CA GLY A 70 18.16 9.98 -7.75
C GLY A 70 16.69 9.83 -8.14
N THR A 71 15.78 10.11 -7.20
CA THR A 71 14.33 10.03 -7.49
C THR A 71 13.85 11.12 -8.44
N GLU A 72 14.47 12.31 -8.44
CA GLU A 72 14.21 13.37 -9.43
C GLU A 72 14.39 12.82 -10.85
N VAL A 73 15.55 12.21 -11.13
CA VAL A 73 15.85 11.59 -12.44
C VAL A 73 14.92 10.40 -12.71
N ALA A 74 14.66 9.56 -11.72
CA ALA A 74 13.80 8.39 -11.90
C ALA A 74 12.36 8.79 -12.27
N PHE A 75 11.82 9.81 -11.62
CA PHE A 75 10.48 10.30 -11.90
C PHE A 75 10.39 10.95 -13.28
N ASP A 76 11.44 11.66 -13.71
CA ASP A 76 11.52 12.17 -15.07
C ASP A 76 11.51 11.05 -16.12
N VAL A 77 12.29 9.99 -15.90
CA VAL A 77 12.31 8.80 -16.78
C VAL A 77 10.93 8.15 -16.84
N ILE A 78 10.27 7.99 -15.70
CA ILE A 78 8.90 7.46 -15.63
C ILE A 78 7.96 8.37 -16.41
N ASN A 79 7.95 9.67 -16.17
CA ASN A 79 7.02 10.61 -16.80
C ASN A 79 7.20 10.69 -18.32
N GLN A 80 8.43 10.61 -18.80
CA GLN A 80 8.77 10.75 -20.22
C GLN A 80 8.69 9.42 -21.01
N ARG A 81 8.35 8.31 -20.36
CA ARG A 81 8.30 7.00 -21.02
C ARG A 81 7.21 6.96 -22.09
N LYS A 82 7.60 6.57 -23.32
CA LYS A 82 6.69 6.46 -24.47
C LYS A 82 5.54 5.47 -24.24
N ASN A 83 5.87 4.30 -23.69
CA ASN A 83 4.89 3.26 -23.37
C ASN A 83 4.64 3.25 -21.86
N LYS A 84 3.47 3.74 -21.46
CA LYS A 84 2.99 3.66 -20.08
C LYS A 84 2.36 2.28 -19.86
N ASN A 85 2.83 1.60 -18.82
CA ASN A 85 2.27 0.35 -18.33
C ASN A 85 2.18 0.44 -16.79
N ASN A 86 1.32 -0.39 -16.21
CA ASN A 86 1.02 -0.36 -14.77
C ASN A 86 2.05 -1.13 -13.91
N TRP A 87 3.05 -1.72 -14.57
CA TRP A 87 4.17 -2.43 -13.94
C TRP A 87 5.45 -1.58 -13.86
N ALA A 88 5.34 -0.26 -13.90
CA ALA A 88 6.48 0.60 -13.62
C ALA A 88 6.87 0.47 -12.14
N ARG A 89 8.12 0.10 -11.88
CA ARG A 89 8.69 -0.02 -10.52
C ARG A 89 10.00 0.76 -10.46
N ILE A 90 10.20 1.48 -9.36
CA ILE A 90 11.48 2.10 -9.00
C ILE A 90 12.05 1.29 -7.84
N LEU A 91 13.27 0.78 -8.02
CA LEU A 91 13.98 0.04 -7.00
C LEU A 91 15.10 0.91 -6.43
N ILE A 92 14.98 1.29 -5.15
CA ILE A 92 15.95 2.15 -4.46
C ILE A 92 16.93 1.28 -3.67
N PHE A 93 18.22 1.39 -3.95
CA PHE A 93 19.28 0.74 -3.19
C PHE A 93 20.03 1.78 -2.36
N SER A 94 19.93 1.73 -1.02
CA SER A 94 20.48 2.78 -0.16
C SER A 94 20.83 2.32 1.25
N ASP A 95 21.82 2.94 1.87
CA ASP A 95 22.08 2.85 3.31
C ASP A 95 21.35 3.93 4.13
N GLY A 96 20.46 4.71 3.48
CA GLY A 96 19.45 5.57 4.09
C GLY A 96 19.98 6.76 4.89
N GLN A 97 21.19 7.25 4.60
CA GLN A 97 21.82 8.36 5.33
C GLN A 97 21.30 9.77 4.96
N ASP A 98 20.27 9.89 4.13
CA ASP A 98 19.68 11.18 3.71
C ASP A 98 18.47 11.54 4.59
N GLU A 99 18.68 12.44 5.56
CA GLU A 99 17.66 12.87 6.54
C GLU A 99 16.44 13.58 5.92
N ILE A 100 16.64 14.26 4.79
CA ILE A 100 15.60 15.06 4.15
C ILE A 100 14.89 14.35 3.00
N ALA A 101 15.34 13.12 2.66
CA ALA A 101 14.84 12.35 1.52
C ALA A 101 13.32 12.22 1.52
N LEU A 102 12.72 11.80 2.65
CA LEU A 102 11.28 11.57 2.74
C LEU A 102 10.48 12.82 2.37
N THR A 103 10.82 13.97 2.96
CA THR A 103 10.14 15.24 2.71
C THR A 103 10.30 15.70 1.26
N LYS A 104 11.50 15.55 0.70
CA LYS A 104 11.78 15.95 -0.69
C LYS A 104 11.07 15.06 -1.70
N ILE A 105 11.09 13.75 -1.48
CA ILE A 105 10.43 12.76 -2.36
C ILE A 105 8.92 12.94 -2.31
N ARG A 106 8.33 13.13 -1.12
CA ARG A 106 6.90 13.44 -0.99
C ARG A 106 6.52 14.67 -1.84
N LYS A 107 7.29 15.74 -1.75
CA LYS A 107 7.07 16.95 -2.57
C LYS A 107 7.20 16.70 -4.07
N GLN A 108 8.13 15.84 -4.49
CA GLN A 108 8.26 15.45 -5.91
C GLN A 108 7.03 14.68 -6.41
N LEU A 109 6.41 13.86 -5.54
CA LEU A 109 5.22 13.08 -5.88
C LEU A 109 3.94 13.91 -5.99
N GLU A 110 3.86 15.07 -5.34
CA GLU A 110 2.72 16.00 -5.48
C GLU A 110 2.45 16.41 -6.94
N TYR A 111 3.49 16.43 -7.78
CA TYR A 111 3.42 16.79 -9.20
C TYR A 111 3.58 15.56 -10.12
N ASN A 112 3.60 14.35 -9.56
CA ASN A 112 3.71 13.12 -10.32
C ASN A 112 2.37 12.36 -10.31
N TYR A 113 1.70 12.38 -11.45
CA TYR A 113 0.40 11.73 -11.65
C TYR A 113 0.51 10.32 -12.24
N ASP A 114 1.73 9.81 -12.42
CA ASP A 114 1.93 8.49 -12.98
C ASP A 114 1.81 7.39 -11.91
N ILE A 115 1.42 6.21 -12.36
CA ILE A 115 1.14 5.05 -11.51
C ILE A 115 2.35 4.12 -11.57
N PHE A 116 3.04 3.97 -10.44
CA PHE A 116 4.22 3.12 -10.27
C PHE A 116 4.42 2.77 -8.80
N THR A 117 5.24 1.77 -8.52
CA THR A 117 5.66 1.43 -7.15
C THR A 117 7.09 1.88 -6.84
N ILE A 118 7.38 2.10 -5.55
CA ILE A 118 8.74 2.38 -5.05
C ILE A 118 9.13 1.31 -4.04
N ASP A 119 9.96 0.37 -4.45
CA ASP A 119 10.58 -0.59 -3.54
C ASP A 119 11.92 -0.06 -3.05
N SER A 120 12.34 -0.48 -1.86
CA SER A 120 13.66 -0.11 -1.34
C SER A 120 14.40 -1.26 -0.69
N PHE A 121 15.72 -1.26 -0.89
CA PHE A 121 16.68 -2.21 -0.36
C PHE A 121 17.64 -1.44 0.54
N GLY A 122 17.51 -1.67 1.84
CA GLY A 122 18.20 -0.97 2.91
C GLY A 122 19.40 -1.73 3.44
N PHE A 123 20.57 -1.10 3.45
CA PHE A 123 21.85 -1.76 3.79
C PHE A 123 22.45 -1.29 5.13
N SER A 124 21.65 -0.69 6.02
CA SER A 124 22.16 0.04 7.19
C SER A 124 21.33 -0.16 8.46
N ASN A 125 21.50 0.75 9.42
CA ASN A 125 20.83 0.74 10.71
C ASN A 125 19.30 0.91 10.62
N SER A 126 18.64 0.66 11.74
CA SER A 126 17.18 0.69 11.87
C SER A 126 16.55 2.06 11.54
N ASN A 127 17.21 3.18 11.84
CA ASN A 127 16.67 4.51 11.54
C ASN A 127 16.66 4.80 10.03
N ALA A 128 17.76 4.45 9.35
CA ALA A 128 17.84 4.52 7.90
C ALA A 128 16.77 3.64 7.22
N ASN A 129 16.59 2.40 7.70
CA ASN A 129 15.57 1.49 7.18
C ASN A 129 14.14 1.98 7.44
N LYS A 130 13.85 2.55 8.62
CA LYS A 130 12.55 3.21 8.88
C LYS A 130 12.25 4.31 7.88
N ARG A 131 13.26 5.11 7.50
CA ARG A 131 13.09 6.16 6.50
C ARG A 131 12.83 5.61 5.11
N LEU A 132 13.59 4.60 4.68
CA LEU A 132 13.39 3.93 3.40
C LEU A 132 12.00 3.27 3.33
N SER A 133 11.57 2.62 4.40
CA SER A 133 10.20 2.08 4.53
C SER A 133 9.15 3.19 4.40
N ALA A 134 9.34 4.34 5.06
CA ALA A 134 8.43 5.47 4.92
C ALA A 134 8.38 6.04 3.48
N ILE A 135 9.50 6.05 2.76
CA ILE A 135 9.56 6.46 1.35
C ILE A 135 8.82 5.46 0.46
N THR A 136 9.07 4.17 0.65
CA THR A 136 8.42 3.06 -0.06
C THR A 136 6.90 3.09 0.09
N ASN A 137 6.41 3.40 1.29
CA ASN A 137 4.98 3.50 1.57
C ASN A 137 4.28 4.65 0.80
N LEU A 138 5.02 5.63 0.28
CA LEU A 138 4.43 6.68 -0.57
C LEU A 138 3.87 6.14 -1.90
N ARG A 139 4.32 4.95 -2.34
CA ARG A 139 3.94 4.32 -3.60
C ARG A 139 3.79 2.80 -3.48
N PHE A 140 3.18 2.32 -2.39
CA PHE A 140 2.75 0.91 -2.21
C PHE A 140 3.83 -0.15 -2.47
N GLY A 141 5.11 0.19 -2.30
CA GLY A 141 6.19 -0.78 -2.52
C GLY A 141 6.51 -1.58 -1.26
N LYS A 142 7.56 -2.38 -1.36
CA LYS A 142 8.12 -3.20 -0.28
C LYS A 142 9.51 -2.71 0.12
N HIS A 143 9.80 -2.79 1.42
CA HIS A 143 11.10 -2.45 1.98
C HIS A 143 11.82 -3.72 2.47
N TYR A 144 12.99 -3.95 1.91
CA TYR A 144 13.86 -5.08 2.23
C TYR A 144 15.07 -4.60 3.03
N ILE A 145 15.42 -5.32 4.09
CA ILE A 145 16.61 -5.05 4.89
C ILE A 145 17.67 -6.09 4.53
N ILE A 146 18.88 -5.63 4.23
CA ILE A 146 20.01 -6.46 3.84
C ILE A 146 21.21 -6.16 4.75
N THR A 147 21.53 -7.11 5.61
CA THR A 147 22.69 -7.09 6.52
C THR A 147 23.75 -8.09 6.13
N ASP A 148 23.39 -9.11 5.35
CA ASP A 148 24.25 -10.22 4.96
C ASP A 148 23.82 -10.81 3.61
N GLU A 149 24.64 -11.72 3.08
CA GLU A 149 24.44 -12.36 1.79
C GLU A 149 23.20 -13.26 1.76
N GLN A 150 22.80 -13.89 2.88
CA GLN A 150 21.60 -14.72 2.93
C GLN A 150 20.35 -13.89 2.68
N GLN A 151 20.32 -12.66 3.19
CA GLN A 151 19.23 -11.72 2.97
C GLN A 151 19.13 -11.22 1.53
N VAL A 152 20.25 -11.20 0.79
CA VAL A 152 20.23 -10.91 -0.65
C VAL A 152 19.40 -11.95 -1.41
N PHE A 153 19.64 -13.24 -1.16
CA PHE A 153 18.85 -14.30 -1.80
C PHE A 153 17.39 -14.25 -1.38
N LYS A 154 17.11 -14.07 -0.08
CA LYS A 154 15.75 -13.96 0.42
C LYS A 154 14.98 -12.79 -0.19
N CYS A 155 15.57 -11.60 -0.29
CA CYS A 155 14.87 -10.46 -0.88
C CYS A 155 14.64 -10.63 -2.38
N LEU A 156 15.56 -11.31 -3.09
CA LEU A 156 15.37 -11.67 -4.49
C LEU A 156 14.20 -12.64 -4.66
N GLU A 157 14.14 -13.69 -3.83
CA GLU A 157 13.01 -14.60 -3.81
C GLU A 157 11.70 -13.84 -3.55
N GLU A 158 11.64 -13.00 -2.52
CA GLU A 158 10.43 -12.24 -2.19
C GLU A 158 10.03 -11.20 -3.26
N ALA A 159 11.00 -10.55 -3.91
CA ALA A 159 10.74 -9.54 -4.94
C ALA A 159 10.25 -10.15 -6.27
N PHE A 160 10.62 -11.41 -6.54
CA PHE A 160 10.39 -12.07 -7.84
C PHE A 160 9.50 -13.32 -7.78
N ALA A 161 9.22 -13.90 -6.62
CA ALA A 161 8.46 -15.15 -6.48
C ALA A 161 7.03 -15.08 -7.03
N ASN A 162 6.41 -13.89 -7.07
CA ASN A 162 5.01 -13.72 -7.43
C ASN A 162 4.76 -13.21 -8.86
N PHE A 163 5.81 -13.12 -9.69
CA PHE A 163 5.68 -12.66 -11.08
C PHE A 163 5.23 -13.80 -12.01
N PRO A 164 4.29 -13.63 -12.97
CA PRO A 164 3.33 -12.54 -13.18
C PRO A 164 1.84 -12.95 -13.04
N PHE A 165 1.52 -14.22 -12.74
CA PHE A 165 0.13 -14.72 -12.76
C PHE A 165 -0.69 -14.38 -11.52
N ASN A 166 -0.04 -14.04 -10.40
CA ASN A 166 -0.68 -13.82 -9.10
C ASN A 166 -0.87 -12.32 -8.78
N LEU A 167 -1.02 -11.49 -9.82
CA LEU A 167 -1.10 -10.04 -9.70
C LEU A 167 -2.46 -9.52 -10.17
N TRP A 168 -2.99 -8.57 -9.42
CA TRP A 168 -4.04 -7.68 -9.88
C TRP A 168 -3.43 -6.35 -10.30
N ASP A 169 -3.89 -5.81 -11.42
CA ASP A 169 -3.47 -4.54 -12.00
C ASP A 169 -4.56 -3.49 -11.81
N ASP A 170 -4.13 -2.23 -11.70
CA ASP A 170 -5.00 -1.04 -11.59
C ASP A 170 -6.07 -1.20 -10.51
N VAL A 171 -5.69 -1.70 -9.34
CA VAL A 171 -6.61 -1.91 -8.24
C VAL A 171 -7.13 -0.55 -7.78
N THR A 172 -8.36 -0.27 -8.16
CA THR A 172 -9.02 1.01 -7.89
C THR A 172 -9.97 0.81 -6.73
N ILE A 173 -9.74 1.54 -5.64
CA ILE A 173 -10.59 1.53 -4.47
C ILE A 173 -11.29 2.87 -4.42
N THR A 174 -12.62 2.83 -4.45
CA THR A 174 -13.48 3.99 -4.28
C THR A 174 -14.23 3.85 -2.97
N ILE A 175 -14.18 4.86 -2.13
CA ILE A 175 -15.00 4.94 -0.91
C ILE A 175 -15.94 6.13 -1.01
N SER A 176 -17.12 5.99 -0.43
CA SER A 176 -18.11 7.08 -0.35
C SER A 176 -18.89 7.01 0.95
N THR A 177 -19.29 8.16 1.50
CA THR A 177 -20.23 8.20 2.61
C THR A 177 -21.65 7.96 2.13
N ASN A 178 -22.47 7.29 2.94
CA ASN A 178 -23.85 7.00 2.59
C ASN A 178 -24.75 8.19 2.92
N SER A 179 -25.11 8.99 1.92
CA SER A 179 -25.96 10.19 2.08
C SER A 179 -27.46 9.92 2.13
N GLN A 180 -27.91 8.67 1.97
CA GLN A 180 -29.33 8.36 1.72
C GLN A 180 -30.15 8.03 2.97
N ASN A 181 -29.53 7.82 4.13
CA ASN A 181 -30.21 7.41 5.35
C ASN A 181 -30.13 8.51 6.42
N ILE A 182 -31.22 9.25 6.68
CA ILE A 182 -31.29 10.21 7.80
C ILE A 182 -31.28 9.44 9.14
N PRO A 183 -30.52 9.86 10.18
CA PRO A 183 -29.71 11.09 10.30
C PRO A 183 -28.24 10.97 9.85
N PHE A 184 -27.91 9.90 9.14
CA PHE A 184 -26.55 9.53 8.69
C PHE A 184 -26.14 10.19 7.36
N ASP A 185 -27.03 10.99 6.77
CA ASP A 185 -26.75 11.92 5.67
C ASP A 185 -25.66 12.94 6.02
N LYS A 186 -25.32 13.05 7.30
CA LYS A 186 -24.34 14.00 7.87
C LYS A 186 -23.00 13.36 8.25
N ILE A 187 -22.73 12.13 7.83
CA ILE A 187 -21.42 11.49 8.04
C ILE A 187 -20.44 11.99 6.98
N MET A 188 -19.28 12.46 7.45
CA MET A 188 -18.24 13.02 6.61
C MET A 188 -16.94 12.24 6.83
N ILE A 189 -16.20 11.97 5.76
CA ILE A 189 -14.78 11.63 5.88
C ILE A 189 -14.04 12.92 6.15
N THR A 190 -13.42 13.05 7.32
CA THR A 190 -12.67 14.26 7.69
C THR A 190 -11.21 14.18 7.29
N GLU A 191 -10.63 12.99 7.40
CA GLU A 191 -9.22 12.78 7.07
C GLU A 191 -8.98 11.34 6.62
N ILE A 192 -8.05 11.17 5.67
CA ILE A 192 -7.53 9.86 5.27
C ILE A 192 -6.03 9.87 5.56
N HIS A 193 -5.60 9.04 6.51
CA HIS A 193 -4.21 8.95 7.00
C HIS A 193 -3.33 8.07 6.10
N SER A 194 -3.52 8.18 4.79
CA SER A 194 -2.72 7.49 3.79
C SER A 194 -2.60 8.35 2.53
N GLU A 195 -1.45 8.26 1.88
CA GLU A 195 -1.12 9.06 0.70
C GLU A 195 -1.79 8.48 -0.55
N GLY A 196 -2.01 9.31 -1.57
CA GLY A 196 -2.45 8.87 -2.90
C GLY A 196 -3.96 8.82 -3.13
N TRP A 197 -4.77 9.16 -2.13
CA TRP A 197 -6.21 9.35 -2.31
C TRP A 197 -6.50 10.65 -3.06
N VAL A 198 -7.45 10.58 -3.98
CA VAL A 198 -7.99 11.70 -4.74
C VAL A 198 -9.47 11.85 -4.39
N GLU A 199 -9.86 13.05 -4.00
CA GLU A 199 -11.27 13.40 -3.80
C GLU A 199 -11.96 13.55 -5.17
N LEU A 200 -13.05 12.80 -5.36
CA LEU A 200 -13.87 12.84 -6.56
C LEU A 200 -14.99 13.89 -6.42
N GLN A 201 -15.61 14.26 -7.55
CA GLN A 201 -16.65 15.30 -7.60
C GLN A 201 -17.77 15.01 -6.57
N ASN A 202 -18.15 16.03 -5.77
CA ASN A 202 -19.20 16.06 -4.73
C ASN A 202 -18.81 15.79 -3.25
N GLN A 203 -17.58 16.08 -2.81
CA GLN A 203 -17.18 16.18 -1.38
C GLN A 203 -17.39 14.96 -0.46
N HIS A 204 -17.69 13.79 -1.03
CA HIS A 204 -18.06 12.60 -0.25
C HIS A 204 -17.53 11.31 -0.84
N GLN A 205 -16.71 11.38 -1.88
CA GLN A 205 -16.20 10.22 -2.59
C GLN A 205 -14.70 10.38 -2.79
N TYR A 206 -13.94 9.34 -2.44
CA TYR A 206 -12.49 9.33 -2.54
C TYR A 206 -12.06 8.08 -3.29
N GLN A 207 -11.00 8.21 -4.08
CA GLN A 207 -10.44 7.11 -4.86
C GLN A 207 -8.94 7.02 -4.68
N ILE A 208 -8.44 5.79 -4.58
CA ILE A 208 -7.01 5.48 -4.65
C ILE A 208 -6.79 4.40 -5.71
N THR A 209 -5.65 4.45 -6.38
CA THR A 209 -5.24 3.42 -7.35
C THR A 209 -3.92 2.82 -6.92
N ILE A 210 -3.91 1.50 -6.73
CA ILE A 210 -2.73 0.70 -6.44
C ILE A 210 -2.28 0.05 -7.76
N PRO A 211 -1.05 0.29 -8.23
CA PRO A 211 -0.57 -0.17 -9.53
C PRO A 211 -0.70 -1.68 -9.72
N ASN A 212 -0.26 -2.42 -8.70
CA ASN A 212 -0.29 -3.87 -8.64
C ASN A 212 -0.56 -4.33 -7.20
N LEU A 213 -1.26 -5.46 -7.06
CA LEU A 213 -1.54 -6.11 -5.78
C LEU A 213 -1.30 -7.61 -5.92
N GLU A 214 -0.43 -8.16 -5.09
CA GLU A 214 -0.14 -9.59 -5.11
C GLU A 214 -1.19 -10.40 -4.32
N ILE A 215 -1.44 -11.64 -4.73
CA ILE A 215 -2.26 -12.55 -3.93
C ILE A 215 -1.61 -12.76 -2.55
N GLY A 216 -2.37 -12.54 -1.49
CA GLY A 216 -1.90 -12.62 -0.10
C GLY A 216 -1.38 -11.29 0.46
N GLU A 217 -1.29 -10.24 -0.35
CA GLU A 217 -0.92 -8.91 0.11
C GLU A 217 -2.11 -8.15 0.70
N SER A 218 -1.82 -7.28 1.67
CA SER A 218 -2.83 -6.48 2.35
C SER A 218 -2.36 -5.03 2.51
N PHE A 219 -3.29 -4.09 2.36
CA PHE A 219 -3.04 -2.66 2.60
C PHE A 219 -4.03 -2.13 3.65
N LEU A 220 -3.53 -1.24 4.51
CA LEU A 220 -4.31 -0.60 5.57
C LEU A 220 -4.44 0.89 5.27
N PHE A 221 -5.68 1.38 5.22
CA PHE A 221 -6.01 2.78 4.99
C PHE A 221 -6.76 3.32 6.21
N PRO A 222 -6.10 4.03 7.13
CA PRO A 222 -6.78 4.63 8.27
C PRO A 222 -7.58 5.85 7.82
N ILE A 223 -8.84 5.93 8.23
CA ILE A 223 -9.82 6.96 7.83
C ILE A 223 -10.48 7.50 9.10
N GLU A 224 -10.67 8.82 9.17
CA GLU A 224 -11.44 9.47 10.23
C GLU A 224 -12.82 9.88 9.71
N LEU A 225 -13.84 9.57 10.52
CA LEU A 225 -15.23 9.91 10.24
C LEU A 225 -15.73 10.89 11.30
N ALA A 226 -16.35 11.99 10.85
CA ALA A 226 -17.10 12.88 11.71
C ALA A 226 -18.60 12.62 11.62
N PHE A 227 -19.23 12.68 12.80
CA PHE A 227 -20.67 12.58 12.97
C PHE A 227 -21.17 13.94 13.45
N GLN A 228 -22.11 14.55 12.75
CA GLN A 228 -22.83 15.68 13.31
C GLN A 228 -23.81 15.18 14.37
N LYS A 229 -23.92 15.92 15.48
CA LYS A 229 -24.91 15.62 16.52
C LYS A 229 -26.30 15.62 15.90
N PHE A 230 -26.99 14.49 16.02
CA PHE A 230 -28.39 14.35 15.66
C PHE A 230 -29.24 14.38 16.93
N ASN A 231 -30.31 15.17 16.91
CA ASN A 231 -31.28 15.26 18.01
C ASN A 231 -32.52 14.40 17.73
N ASP A 232 -32.54 13.67 16.61
CA ASP A 232 -33.64 12.81 16.25
C ASP A 232 -33.61 11.53 17.08
N ASN A 233 -34.78 11.10 17.56
CA ASN A 233 -34.94 9.80 18.21
C ASN A 233 -34.60 8.70 17.20
N ILE A 234 -33.37 8.19 17.23
CA ILE A 234 -33.01 6.97 16.53
C ILE A 234 -33.74 5.85 17.23
N ILE A 235 -34.99 5.58 16.84
CA ILE A 235 -35.72 4.40 17.34
C ILE A 235 -34.76 3.22 17.26
N ASP A 236 -34.51 2.54 18.39
CA ASP A 236 -33.63 1.37 18.46
C ASP A 236 -34.13 0.36 17.42
N LYS A 237 -33.49 0.38 16.25
CA LYS A 237 -33.95 -0.39 15.11
C LYS A 237 -33.24 -1.73 15.05
N SER A 238 -32.23 -2.01 15.89
CA SER A 238 -31.30 -3.14 15.76
C SER A 238 -30.80 -3.42 14.34
N LYS A 239 -30.98 -2.46 13.41
CA LYS A 239 -30.68 -2.62 11.99
C LYS A 239 -29.34 -1.94 11.70
N PRO A 240 -28.39 -2.65 11.09
CA PRO A 240 -27.13 -2.06 10.67
C PRO A 240 -27.39 -0.92 9.68
N VAL A 241 -26.62 0.14 9.84
CA VAL A 241 -26.59 1.31 8.97
C VAL A 241 -25.24 1.35 8.29
N SER A 242 -25.24 1.29 6.97
CA SER A 242 -24.03 1.50 6.15
C SER A 242 -23.58 2.96 6.25
N LEU A 243 -22.41 3.17 6.85
CA LEU A 243 -21.75 4.47 7.02
C LEU A 243 -20.88 4.81 5.81
N LEU A 244 -20.09 3.83 5.35
CA LEU A 244 -19.26 3.94 4.15
C LEU A 244 -19.62 2.82 3.18
N LYS A 245 -19.59 3.14 1.90
CA LYS A 245 -19.62 2.19 0.81
C LYS A 245 -18.29 2.23 0.08
N GLY A 246 -17.65 1.08 0.00
CA GLY A 246 -16.42 0.81 -0.72
C GLY A 246 -16.70 0.00 -1.97
N LYS A 247 -16.01 0.33 -3.06
CA LYS A 247 -15.98 -0.45 -4.29
C LYS A 247 -14.52 -0.67 -4.68
N ILE A 248 -14.14 -1.92 -4.88
CA ILE A 248 -12.81 -2.31 -5.32
C ILE A 248 -12.96 -2.90 -6.72
N GLU A 249 -12.24 -2.36 -7.68
CA GLU A 249 -12.19 -2.82 -9.07
C GLU A 249 -10.76 -3.21 -9.40
N MET A 250 -10.60 -4.40 -9.96
CA MET A 250 -9.28 -4.93 -10.29
C MET A 250 -9.35 -5.82 -11.53
N GLN A 251 -8.26 -5.86 -12.29
CA GLN A 251 -8.13 -6.72 -13.47
C GLN A 251 -6.79 -7.43 -13.46
N ASN A 252 -6.70 -8.61 -14.05
CA ASN A 252 -5.43 -9.27 -14.30
C ASN A 252 -5.18 -9.23 -15.81
N SER A 253 -4.19 -8.46 -16.23
CA SER A 253 -3.92 -8.15 -17.64
C SER A 253 -3.48 -9.38 -18.45
N ILE A 254 -3.03 -10.44 -17.77
CA ILE A 254 -2.53 -11.67 -18.41
C ILE A 254 -3.66 -12.64 -18.68
N THR A 255 -4.51 -12.87 -17.67
CA THR A 255 -5.66 -13.79 -17.77
C THR A 255 -6.91 -13.12 -18.33
N GLY A 256 -6.93 -11.78 -18.37
CA GLY A 256 -8.12 -10.98 -18.72
C GLY A 256 -9.21 -10.99 -17.64
N LYS A 257 -8.96 -11.64 -16.49
CA LYS A 257 -9.94 -11.74 -15.40
C LYS A 257 -10.20 -10.36 -14.81
N ARG A 258 -11.47 -10.04 -14.56
CA ARG A 258 -11.90 -8.84 -13.84
C ARG A 258 -12.62 -9.23 -12.57
N MET A 259 -12.43 -8.43 -11.53
CA MET A 259 -13.13 -8.59 -10.26
C MET A 259 -13.61 -7.23 -9.77
N ILE A 260 -14.86 -7.21 -9.31
CA ILE A 260 -15.46 -6.07 -8.62
C ILE A 260 -15.94 -6.59 -7.27
N LYS A 261 -15.53 -5.94 -6.19
CA LYS A 261 -15.96 -6.25 -4.82
C LYS A 261 -16.54 -4.99 -4.20
N ASN A 262 -17.79 -5.06 -3.76
CA ASN A 262 -18.40 -4.02 -2.94
C ASN A 262 -18.22 -4.39 -1.46
N VAL A 263 -17.92 -3.41 -0.63
CA VAL A 263 -17.69 -3.56 0.81
C VAL A 263 -18.42 -2.43 1.50
N ASP A 264 -19.26 -2.74 2.48
CA ASP A 264 -19.95 -1.74 3.27
C ASP A 264 -19.37 -1.72 4.70
N LEU A 265 -19.15 -0.52 5.24
CA LEU A 265 -18.89 -0.34 6.67
C LEU A 265 -20.22 -0.08 7.36
N ASP A 266 -20.75 -1.11 8.00
CA ASP A 266 -21.99 -1.03 8.73
C ASP A 266 -21.76 -0.76 10.22
N ALA A 267 -22.62 0.07 10.82
CA ALA A 267 -22.64 0.29 12.26
C ALA A 267 -24.06 0.10 12.83
N ILE A 268 -24.11 -0.36 14.07
CA ILE A 268 -25.35 -0.45 14.85
C ILE A 268 -25.21 0.56 15.98
N PHE A 269 -26.20 1.44 16.10
CA PHE A 269 -26.27 2.43 17.17
C PHE A 269 -27.19 1.89 18.26
N LEU A 270 -26.67 1.85 19.49
CA LEU A 270 -27.39 1.40 20.67
C LEU A 270 -27.49 2.57 21.65
N TYR A 271 -28.62 2.67 22.36
CA TYR A 271 -28.74 3.59 23.48
C TYR A 271 -27.99 3.03 24.69
N GLU A 272 -27.31 3.91 25.41
CA GLU A 272 -26.55 3.49 26.60
C GLU A 272 -27.44 3.37 27.85
N ASN A 273 -28.62 4.03 27.90
CA ASN A 273 -29.58 3.98 29.01
C ASN A 273 -31.02 4.35 28.55
N ASP A 274 -32.06 4.01 29.35
CA ASP A 274 -33.50 4.37 29.18
C ASP A 274 -33.80 5.88 29.07
N SER A 275 -32.78 6.73 29.25
CA SER A 275 -32.83 8.14 28.90
C SER A 275 -32.63 8.27 27.39
N ASN A 276 -33.60 8.84 26.69
CA ASN A 276 -33.63 9.11 25.23
C ASN A 276 -32.49 10.04 24.70
N THR A 277 -31.33 10.05 25.36
CA THR A 277 -30.11 10.78 25.03
C THR A 277 -29.06 9.78 24.59
N LEU A 278 -28.66 9.83 23.32
CA LEU A 278 -27.51 9.11 22.80
C LEU A 278 -26.25 9.75 23.39
N ASP A 279 -25.62 9.09 24.36
CA ASP A 279 -24.21 9.31 24.64
C ASP A 279 -23.39 8.41 23.70
N PHE A 280 -22.35 8.98 23.09
CA PHE A 280 -21.58 8.36 22.00
C PHE A 280 -20.60 7.26 22.48
N ASN A 281 -20.92 6.53 23.55
CA ASN A 281 -20.21 5.29 23.90
C ASN A 281 -20.81 4.12 23.10
N THR A 282 -20.72 4.20 21.78
CA THR A 282 -21.32 3.21 20.87
C THR A 282 -20.42 1.97 20.79
N TYR A 283 -20.96 0.82 21.16
CA TYR A 283 -20.36 -0.49 20.90
C TYR A 283 -20.50 -0.84 19.41
N PHE A 284 -19.38 -0.81 18.67
CA PHE A 284 -19.34 -1.23 17.27
C PHE A 284 -19.13 -2.74 17.18
N ASN A 285 -20.17 -3.49 16.79
CA ASN A 285 -20.08 -4.93 16.56
C ASN A 285 -20.12 -5.23 15.05
N CYS A 286 -18.94 -5.36 14.43
CA CYS A 286 -18.81 -5.71 13.02
C CYS A 286 -18.86 -7.23 12.86
N LYS A 287 -20.05 -7.80 12.62
CA LYS A 287 -20.16 -9.20 12.20
C LYS A 287 -19.72 -9.30 10.74
N GLN A 288 -18.54 -9.90 10.53
CA GLN A 288 -17.96 -10.33 9.25
C GLN A 288 -17.31 -9.25 8.38
N SER A 289 -16.20 -8.65 8.84
CA SER A 289 -15.11 -8.14 7.99
C SER A 289 -13.90 -7.79 8.89
N PRO A 290 -12.66 -7.82 8.38
CA PRO A 290 -11.44 -7.58 9.16
C PRO A 290 -11.30 -6.09 9.48
N LEU A 291 -12.18 -5.57 10.33
CA LEU A 291 -12.22 -4.15 10.63
C LEU A 291 -12.34 -3.99 12.14
N VAL A 292 -11.24 -3.61 12.78
CA VAL A 292 -11.14 -3.44 14.22
C VAL A 292 -11.46 -1.98 14.56
N ILE A 293 -12.59 -1.76 15.25
CA ILE A 293 -13.04 -0.45 15.73
C ILE A 293 -12.91 -0.44 17.26
N TRP A 294 -12.27 0.58 17.82
CA TRP A 294 -12.26 0.84 19.28
C TRP A 294 -12.83 2.23 19.56
N VAL A 295 -13.78 2.32 20.49
CA VAL A 295 -14.39 3.58 20.97
C VAL A 295 -14.26 3.67 22.49
N CYS A 296 -13.97 4.87 23.00
CA CYS A 296 -13.87 5.12 24.45
C CYS A 296 -14.32 6.55 24.80
N ASP A 297 -14.98 6.66 25.94
CA ASP A 297 -15.62 7.82 26.57
C ASP A 297 -14.72 9.08 26.73
N GLN A 298 -15.32 10.26 26.63
CA GLN A 298 -14.70 11.59 26.68
C GLN A 298 -14.41 12.12 28.10
N GLN A 299 -14.71 11.39 29.18
CA GLN A 299 -14.50 11.95 30.53
C GLN A 299 -13.06 11.91 31.08
N GLN A 300 -12.05 11.44 30.34
CA GLN A 300 -10.64 11.56 30.78
C GLN A 300 -9.70 11.98 29.63
N THR A 301 -9.32 13.26 29.67
CA THR A 301 -8.09 13.91 29.16
C THR A 301 -7.21 13.19 28.12
N GLN A 302 -7.04 13.86 26.97
CA GLN A 302 -6.01 13.69 25.92
C GLN A 302 -5.90 12.32 25.23
N PHE A 303 -6.13 12.28 23.90
CA PHE A 303 -5.28 11.68 22.84
C PHE A 303 -6.09 11.36 21.56
N ASN A 304 -5.45 11.62 20.41
CA ASN A 304 -5.90 11.37 19.01
C ASN A 304 -6.35 9.91 18.75
N ARG A 305 -7.42 9.69 17.97
CA ARG A 305 -7.95 8.34 17.63
C ARG A 305 -8.42 8.23 16.16
N LYS A 306 -8.10 7.09 15.50
CA LYS A 306 -8.27 6.81 14.06
C LYS A 306 -9.15 5.57 13.84
N SER A 307 -9.96 5.51 12.76
CA SER A 307 -10.59 4.26 12.29
C SER A 307 -9.73 3.61 11.19
N TYR A 308 -9.82 2.29 10.99
CA TYR A 308 -8.96 1.54 10.06
C TYR A 308 -9.81 0.84 9.00
N PHE A 309 -9.42 0.93 7.72
CA PHE A 309 -9.94 0.09 6.64
C PHE A 309 -8.82 -0.87 6.21
N GLU A 310 -9.04 -2.19 6.31
CA GLU A 310 -8.05 -3.20 5.91
C GLU A 310 -8.52 -3.90 4.63
N LEU A 311 -7.74 -3.77 3.57
CA LEU A 311 -7.89 -4.58 2.37
C LEU A 311 -7.03 -5.83 2.54
N ILE A 312 -7.66 -6.99 2.74
CA ILE A 312 -6.97 -8.28 2.73
C ILE A 312 -7.24 -8.97 1.38
N CYS A 313 -6.18 -9.22 0.59
CA CYS A 313 -6.28 -10.07 -0.59
C CYS A 313 -6.16 -11.55 -0.18
N GLU A 314 -7.22 -12.11 0.41
CA GLU A 314 -7.21 -13.52 0.81
C GLU A 314 -7.10 -14.46 -0.39
N ASN A 315 -6.17 -15.41 -0.29
CA ASN A 315 -6.10 -16.56 -1.16
C ASN A 315 -7.32 -17.46 -0.87
N LEU A 316 -8.09 -17.79 -1.91
CA LEU A 316 -9.31 -18.61 -1.88
C LEU A 316 -9.06 -20.11 -1.54
N GLN A 317 -8.05 -20.43 -0.72
CA GLN A 317 -7.77 -21.78 -0.23
C GLN A 317 -8.36 -22.09 1.16
N LEU A 318 -8.84 -21.09 1.90
CA LEU A 318 -9.39 -21.28 3.26
C LEU A 318 -10.89 -21.64 3.33
N LYS A 319 -11.46 -22.14 2.22
CA LYS A 319 -12.73 -22.88 2.26
C LYS A 319 -12.57 -24.31 2.81
N TRP A 320 -11.36 -24.78 3.09
CA TRP A 320 -11.11 -26.18 3.48
C TRP A 320 -10.81 -26.44 4.97
N GLN A 321 -10.40 -25.44 5.77
CA GLN A 321 -10.10 -25.65 7.21
C GLN A 321 -11.18 -25.15 8.18
N LEU A 322 -11.92 -24.09 7.85
CA LEU A 322 -13.00 -23.58 8.70
C LEU A 322 -14.28 -24.45 8.64
N GLN A 323 -14.45 -25.25 7.58
CA GLN A 323 -15.51 -26.25 7.48
C GLN A 323 -15.30 -27.43 8.47
N GLN A 324 -14.06 -27.67 8.93
CA GLN A 324 -13.73 -28.74 9.88
C GLN A 324 -13.90 -28.30 11.35
N GLN A 325 -13.62 -27.04 11.71
CA GLN A 325 -13.80 -26.55 13.08
C GLN A 325 -15.26 -26.26 13.43
N ARG A 326 -16.06 -25.78 12.47
CA ARG A 326 -17.47 -25.43 12.70
C ARG A 326 -18.40 -26.66 12.80
N ILE A 327 -18.07 -27.78 12.15
CA ILE A 327 -18.79 -29.05 12.32
C ILE A 327 -18.45 -29.70 13.68
N LYS A 328 -17.22 -29.52 14.19
CA LYS A 328 -16.80 -30.11 15.46
C LYS A 328 -17.37 -29.38 16.68
N GLN A 329 -17.44 -28.05 16.65
CA GLN A 329 -18.01 -27.26 17.75
C GLN A 329 -19.55 -27.32 17.84
N LEU A 330 -20.25 -27.62 16.74
CA LEU A 330 -21.72 -27.78 16.75
C LEU A 330 -22.19 -29.14 17.30
N TYR A 331 -21.27 -30.08 17.59
CA TYR A 331 -21.60 -31.43 18.09
C TYR A 331 -21.15 -31.72 19.53
N ASP A 332 -20.30 -30.88 20.13
CA ASP A 332 -19.71 -31.18 21.45
C ASP A 332 -20.18 -30.26 22.60
N GLU A 333 -21.05 -29.27 22.33
CA GLU A 333 -21.79 -28.57 23.40
C GLU A 333 -23.30 -28.69 23.19
N GLU A 334 -23.88 -29.70 23.84
CA GLU A 334 -24.99 -29.61 24.82
C GLU A 334 -25.75 -30.96 24.90
N PRO A 335 -26.53 -31.23 25.97
CA PRO A 335 -26.24 -31.09 27.39
C PRO A 335 -26.73 -32.31 28.21
N SER A 336 -26.02 -32.67 29.30
CA SER A 336 -26.58 -33.16 30.59
C SER A 336 -25.47 -33.52 31.56
#